data_AF-A0A2U2HEM7-F1
#
_entry.id   AF-A0A2U2HEM7-F1
#
_cell.length_a   1.000
_cell.length_b   1.000
_cell.length_c   1.000
_cell.angle_alpha   90.00
_cell.angle_beta   90.00
_cell.angle_gamma   90.00
#
_symmetry.space_group_name_H-M   'P 1'
#
loop_
_entity.id
_entity.type
_entity.pdbx_description
1 polymer ?
#
loop_
_entity_poly.entity_id
_entity_poly.type
_entity_poly.pdbx_seq_one_letter_code
_entity_poly.pdbx_strand_id
1 'polypeptide(L)'
;MRDGAARGERCMYITLCKPGAAIAADVAAFGWHTDGIDIVELSPTGDALGEGMGDYQIFPPSEVERVPAWKAVYDAVREMAPRGW
;
A
#
# COMPACT_ATOMS: atom_id res chain seq x y z
N MET A 1 -1.64 -2.12 15.62
CA MET A 1 -1.59 -3.27 14.68
C MET A 1 -1.47 -4.63 15.37
N ARG A 2 -0.68 -4.79 16.45
CA ARG A 2 -0.48 -6.13 17.04
C ARG A 2 -1.75 -6.80 17.59
N ASP A 3 -2.70 -6.04 18.13
CA ASP A 3 -3.89 -6.63 18.79
C ASP A 3 -4.84 -7.31 17.80
N GLY A 4 -5.06 -6.74 16.61
CA GLY A 4 -5.89 -7.36 15.56
C GLY A 4 -5.22 -8.55 14.89
N ALA A 5 -3.93 -8.44 14.54
CA ALA A 5 -3.16 -9.56 14.00
C ALA A 5 -3.07 -10.73 14.99
N ALA A 6 -2.89 -10.46 16.29
CA ALA A 6 -2.90 -11.48 17.34
C ALA A 6 -4.27 -12.15 17.52
N ARG A 7 -5.36 -11.49 17.12
CA ARG A 7 -6.73 -12.02 17.09
C ARG A 7 -7.08 -12.73 15.78
N GLY A 8 -6.13 -12.86 14.84
CA GLY A 8 -6.35 -13.47 13.53
C GLY A 8 -7.14 -12.58 12.56
N GLU A 9 -7.21 -11.28 12.82
CA GLU A 9 -7.86 -10.32 11.94
C GLU A 9 -6.97 -10.02 10.73
N ARG A 10 -7.55 -10.09 9.54
CA ARG A 10 -6.87 -9.72 8.30
C ARG A 10 -6.68 -8.20 8.25
N CYS A 11 -5.43 -7.75 8.19
CA CYS A 11 -5.05 -6.34 8.13
C CYS A 11 -4.46 -6.01 6.74
N MET A 12 -4.74 -4.82 6.20
CA MET A 12 -4.13 -4.32 4.96
C MET A 12 -3.21 -3.14 5.22
N TYR A 13 -2.16 -3.02 4.42
CA TYR A 13 -1.45 -1.78 4.21
C TYR A 13 -1.39 -1.47 2.71
N ILE A 14 -2.07 -0.41 2.27
CA ILE A 14 -1.98 0.06 0.88
C ILE A 14 -0.89 1.12 0.78
N THR A 15 -0.01 0.97 -0.21
CA THR A 15 0.99 1.97 -0.59
C THR A 15 0.75 2.47 -2.01
N LEU A 16 0.91 3.77 -2.21
CA LEU A 16 0.75 4.44 -3.51
C LEU A 16 2.05 5.02 -4.06
N CYS A 17 3.12 5.06 -3.25
CA CYS A 17 4.33 5.81 -3.58
C CYS A 17 5.63 5.03 -3.33
N LYS A 18 5.56 3.88 -2.67
CA LYS A 18 6.73 3.09 -2.30
C LYS A 18 6.47 1.61 -2.57
N PRO A 19 7.42 0.89 -3.18
CA PRO A 19 7.27 -0.54 -3.39
C PRO A 19 7.04 -1.30 -2.08
N GLY A 20 6.18 -2.32 -2.10
CA GLY A 20 5.86 -3.12 -0.92
C GLY A 20 7.10 -3.79 -0.34
N ALA A 21 8.01 -4.26 -1.19
CA ALA A 21 9.28 -4.85 -0.78
C ALA A 21 10.19 -3.85 -0.04
N ALA A 22 10.18 -2.57 -0.44
CA ALA A 22 10.95 -1.53 0.22
C ALA A 22 10.36 -1.17 1.59
N ILE A 23 9.02 -1.24 1.74
CA ILE A 23 8.36 -1.10 3.04
C ILE A 23 8.72 -2.27 3.97
N ALA A 24 8.69 -3.51 3.47
CA ALA A 24 9.08 -4.67 4.25
C ALA A 24 10.55 -4.58 4.73
N ALA A 25 11.45 -4.10 3.87
CA ALA A 25 12.86 -3.87 4.22
C ALA A 25 13.03 -2.81 5.31
N ASP A 26 12.34 -1.67 5.21
CA ASP A 26 12.35 -0.63 6.25
C ASP A 26 11.87 -1.18 7.60
N VAL A 27 10.73 -1.90 7.59
CA VAL A 27 10.12 -2.48 8.80
C VAL A 27 11.08 -3.46 9.47
N ALA A 28 11.76 -4.31 8.68
CA ALA A 28 12.77 -5.24 9.19
C ALA A 28 13.99 -4.52 9.79
N ALA A 29 14.43 -3.39 9.21
CA ALA A 29 15.55 -2.61 9.72
C ALA A 29 15.30 -2.03 11.13
N PHE A 30 14.04 -1.83 11.51
CA PHE A 30 13.63 -1.43 12.87
C PHE A 30 13.32 -2.62 13.81
N GLY A 31 13.56 -3.86 13.37
CA GLY A 31 13.26 -5.07 14.15
C GLY A 31 11.76 -5.37 14.27
N TRP A 32 10.95 -4.85 13.34
CA TRP A 32 9.52 -5.10 13.28
C TRP A 32 9.21 -6.15 12.20
N HIS A 33 8.01 -6.73 12.27
CA HIS A 33 7.53 -7.72 11.31
C HIS A 33 6.16 -7.31 10.77
N THR A 34 5.90 -7.61 9.51
CA THR A 34 4.61 -7.37 8.83
C THR A 34 3.72 -8.60 8.85
N ASP A 35 3.99 -9.57 9.73
CA ASP A 35 3.20 -10.80 9.85
C ASP A 35 1.73 -10.49 10.13
N GLY A 36 0.84 -11.04 9.31
CA GLY A 36 -0.61 -10.78 9.38
C GLY A 36 -1.07 -9.47 8.72
N ILE A 37 -0.19 -8.78 7.98
CA ILE A 37 -0.53 -7.59 7.18
C ILE A 37 -0.30 -7.86 5.71
N ASP A 38 -1.37 -7.79 4.90
CA ASP A 38 -1.29 -7.85 3.45
C ASP A 38 -0.87 -6.47 2.91
N ILE A 39 0.32 -6.39 2.30
CA ILE A 39 0.82 -5.17 1.67
C ILE A 39 0.33 -5.14 0.22
N VAL A 40 -0.51 -4.16 -0.10
CA VAL A 40 -1.02 -3.94 -1.46
C VAL A 40 -0.32 -2.73 -2.06
N GLU A 41 0.49 -2.99 -3.07
CA GLU A 41 1.18 -1.96 -3.82
C GLU A 41 0.30 -1.49 -4.99
N LEU A 42 -0.14 -0.24 -4.91
CA LEU A 42 -0.87 0.46 -5.96
C LEU A 42 -0.05 1.62 -6.51
N SER A 43 1.26 1.69 -6.21
CA SER A 43 2.12 2.64 -6.89
C SER A 43 2.11 2.37 -8.39
N PRO A 44 1.99 3.41 -9.23
CA PRO A 44 2.11 3.25 -10.66
C PRO A 44 3.50 2.66 -10.95
N THR A 45 3.54 1.38 -11.33
CA THR A 45 4.72 0.79 -11.96
C THR A 45 5.05 1.66 -13.16
N GLY A 46 6.30 2.12 -13.24
CA GLY A 46 6.79 3.23 -14.07
C GLY A 46 6.49 3.23 -15.57
N ASP A 47 5.66 2.32 -16.09
CA ASP A 47 5.09 2.39 -17.44
C ASP A 47 3.83 3.27 -17.52
N ALA A 48 3.11 3.47 -16.41
CA ALA A 48 1.90 4.32 -16.41
C ALA A 48 2.21 5.83 -16.33
N LEU A 49 3.42 6.18 -15.92
CA LEU A 49 3.91 7.54 -15.75
C LEU A 49 5.28 7.58 -16.43
N GLY A 50 5.32 8.11 -17.66
CA GLY A 50 6.47 8.00 -18.55
C GLY A 50 7.84 8.25 -17.90
N GLU A 51 8.84 7.58 -18.46
CA GLU A 51 10.26 7.61 -18.08
C GLU A 51 10.70 8.99 -17.55
N GLY A 52 10.91 9.12 -16.23
CA GLY A 52 11.50 10.35 -15.68
C GLY A 52 11.21 10.68 -14.21
N MET A 53 10.24 10.06 -13.54
CA MET A 53 9.95 10.36 -12.14
C MET A 53 10.79 9.48 -11.20
N GLY A 54 12.04 9.90 -11.02
CA GLY A 54 12.87 9.44 -9.89
C GLY A 54 12.24 9.82 -8.55
N ASP A 55 12.49 8.96 -7.57
CA ASP A 55 12.16 9.01 -6.15
C ASP A 55 11.26 10.15 -5.63
N TYR A 56 10.10 9.72 -5.11
CA TYR A 56 9.26 10.43 -4.15
C TYR A 56 8.73 11.81 -4.60
N GLN A 57 7.71 11.80 -5.47
CA GLN A 57 6.81 12.96 -5.59
C GLN A 57 5.52 12.69 -4.80
N ILE A 58 5.24 13.56 -3.85
CA ILE A 58 3.89 13.70 -3.27
C ILE A 58 2.98 14.07 -4.44
N PHE A 59 2.05 13.18 -4.79
CA PHE A 59 1.14 13.42 -5.90
C PHE A 59 0.27 14.65 -5.62
N PRO A 60 0.16 15.62 -6.54
CA PRO A 60 -0.84 16.66 -6.44
C PRO A 60 -2.25 16.02 -6.41
N PRO A 61 -3.23 16.59 -5.68
CA PRO A 61 -4.56 15.98 -5.52
C PRO A 61 -5.23 15.60 -6.85
N SER A 62 -5.01 16.41 -7.89
CA SER A 62 -5.58 16.21 -9.23
C SER A 62 -4.94 15.07 -10.04
N GLU A 63 -3.81 14.48 -9.60
CA GLU A 63 -3.27 13.24 -10.16
C GLU A 63 -3.78 12.02 -9.41
N VAL A 64 -3.94 12.11 -8.08
CA VAL A 64 -4.57 11.06 -7.28
C VAL A 64 -6.02 10.80 -7.70
N GLU A 65 -6.74 11.85 -8.10
CA GLU A 65 -8.10 11.76 -8.65
C GLU A 65 -8.14 11.22 -10.09
N ARG A 66 -7.04 11.32 -10.83
CA ARG A 66 -6.95 11.02 -12.28
C ARG A 66 -6.40 9.62 -12.55
N VAL A 67 -5.48 9.16 -11.70
CA VAL A 67 -5.19 7.74 -11.58
C VAL A 67 -6.45 7.10 -10.95
N PRO A 68 -6.93 5.94 -11.41
CA PRO A 68 -8.03 5.21 -10.77
C PRO A 68 -7.72 4.72 -9.35
N ALA A 69 -6.81 5.37 -8.62
CA ALA A 69 -6.31 4.99 -7.30
C ALA A 69 -7.48 4.73 -6.34
N TRP A 70 -8.53 5.56 -6.37
CA TRP A 70 -9.73 5.32 -5.59
C TRP A 70 -10.45 4.02 -5.93
N LYS A 71 -10.56 3.69 -7.23
CA LYS A 71 -11.15 2.43 -7.68
C LYS A 71 -10.26 1.24 -7.31
N ALA A 72 -8.95 1.36 -7.48
CA ALA A 72 -8.00 0.31 -7.14
C ALA A 72 -7.97 0.05 -5.62
N VAL A 73 -7.98 1.10 -4.80
CA VAL A 73 -8.14 1.02 -3.33
C VAL A 73 -9.46 0.34 -2.99
N TYR A 74 -10.57 0.78 -3.61
CA TYR A 74 -11.89 0.20 -3.36
C TYR A 74 -11.92 -1.29 -3.70
N ASP A 75 -11.42 -1.68 -4.87
CA ASP A 75 -11.38 -3.06 -5.32
C ASP A 75 -10.50 -3.92 -4.39
N ALA A 76 -9.33 -3.42 -3.99
CA ALA A 76 -8.43 -4.11 -3.06
C ALA A 76 -9.05 -4.32 -1.67
N VAL A 77 -9.72 -3.31 -1.11
CA VAL A 77 -10.45 -3.45 0.17
C VAL A 77 -11.57 -4.48 0.03
N ARG A 78 -12.30 -4.47 -1.08
CA ARG A 78 -13.44 -5.36 -1.32
C ARG A 78 -13.01 -6.82 -1.48
N GLU A 79 -11.88 -7.06 -2.15
CA GLU A 79 -11.30 -8.38 -2.35
C GLU A 79 -10.74 -8.94 -1.04
N MET A 80 -9.95 -8.14 -0.31
CA MET A 80 -9.32 -8.60 0.92
C MET A 80 -10.33 -8.69 2.07
N ALA A 81 -11.39 -7.88 2.06
CA ALA A 81 -12.43 -7.84 3.08
C ALA A 81 -11.86 -7.88 4.52
N PRO A 82 -11.07 -6.86 4.92
CA PRO A 82 -10.53 -6.77 6.27
C PRO A 82 -11.65 -6.72 7.31
N ARG A 83 -11.43 -7.34 8.47
CA ARG A 83 -12.41 -7.35 9.57
C ARG A 83 -11.95 -6.35 10.64
N GLY A 84 -12.78 -5.36 10.93
CA GLY A 84 -12.49 -4.32 11.92
C GLY A 84 -12.90 -2.93 11.42
N TRP A 85 -14.21 -2.67 11.40
CA TRP A 85 -14.82 -1.35 11.17
C TRP A 85 -15.90 -1.17 12.23
#